data_AF-A0A382Q6T5-F1
#
_entry.id   AF-A0A382Q6T5-F1
#
_cell.length_a   1.000
_cell.length_b   1.000
_cell.length_c   1.000
_cell.angle_alpha   90.00
_cell.angle_beta   90.00
_cell.angle_gamma   90.00
#
_symmetry.space_group_name_H-M   'P 1'
#
loop_
_entity.id
_entity.type
_entity.pdbx_description
1 polymer ?
#
loop_
_entity_poly.entity_id
_entity_poly.type
_entity_poly.pdbx_seq_one_letter_code
_entity_poly.pdbx_strand_id
1 'polypeptide(L)'
;VGVGDNGNIVRSTDNGSSFDNASSPTSNNINAVTFGNNTFVGVGVSGNIVRSTDNGSSWDNVTSPTANGIYGVTFGNNTFVGVGLYGNIVRSTDNGSSFDNVTSPTANHLAGVTGAE
;
A
#
# COMPACT_ATOMS: atom_id res chain seq x y z
N VAL A 1 -12.12 -0.03 1.86
CA VAL A 1 -11.10 -0.35 2.89
C VAL A 1 -10.55 0.96 3.43
N GLY A 2 -10.35 1.06 4.73
CA GLY A 2 -9.61 2.13 5.39
C GLY A 2 -8.40 1.56 6.13
N VAL A 3 -7.35 2.35 6.29
CA VAL A 3 -6.11 1.99 6.97
C VAL A 3 -5.68 3.14 7.89
N GLY A 4 -4.84 2.87 8.89
CA GLY A 4 -4.33 3.92 9.76
C GLY A 4 -3.31 3.46 10.80
N ASP A 5 -3.28 4.17 11.91
CA ASP A 5 -2.29 4.00 12.98
C ASP A 5 -2.35 2.61 13.62
N ASN A 6 -1.23 2.16 14.19
CA ASN A 6 -1.11 0.90 14.91
C ASN A 6 -1.55 -0.33 14.10
N GLY A 7 -1.39 -0.28 12.78
CA GLY A 7 -1.77 -1.38 11.87
C GLY A 7 -3.28 -1.56 11.72
N ASN A 8 -4.10 -0.57 12.09
CA ASN A 8 -5.54 -0.67 11.92
C ASN A 8 -5.92 -0.78 10.44
N ILE A 9 -6.72 -1.79 10.12
CA ILE A 9 -7.34 -1.99 8.81
C ILE A 9 -8.83 -2.26 9.04
N VAL A 10 -9.66 -1.49 8.36
CA VAL A 10 -11.11 -1.64 8.38
C VAL A 10 -11.65 -1.87 6.98
N ARG A 11 -12.70 -2.67 6.87
CA ARG A 11 -13.33 -3.01 5.60
C ARG A 11 -14.83 -2.83 5.71
N SER A 12 -15.41 -2.27 4.65
CA SER A 12 -16.85 -2.27 4.43
C SER A 12 -17.17 -3.27 3.30
N THR A 13 -18.30 -3.95 3.43
CA THR A 13 -18.91 -4.76 2.37
C THR A 13 -20.27 -4.21 1.91
N ASP A 14 -20.65 -3.03 2.41
CA ASP A 14 -21.96 -2.40 2.22
C ASP A 14 -21.83 -0.95 1.73
N ASN A 15 -20.87 -0.73 0.83
CA ASN A 15 -20.59 0.56 0.18
C ASN A 15 -20.28 1.70 1.17
N GLY A 16 -19.62 1.39 2.27
CA GLY A 16 -19.19 2.35 3.29
C GLY A 16 -20.25 2.71 4.31
N SER A 17 -21.39 1.99 4.36
CA SER A 17 -22.44 2.23 5.36
C SER A 17 -22.01 1.75 6.75
N SER A 18 -21.24 0.67 6.82
CA SER A 18 -20.61 0.15 8.03
C SER A 18 -19.22 -0.43 7.74
N PHE A 19 -18.42 -0.60 8.79
CA PHE A 19 -17.06 -1.11 8.70
C PHE A 19 -16.78 -2.12 9.82
N ASP A 20 -16.13 -3.22 9.44
CA ASP A 20 -15.61 -4.23 10.35
C ASP A 20 -14.08 -4.22 10.35
N ASN A 21 -13.48 -4.71 11.44
CA ASN A 21 -12.03 -4.88 11.52
C ASN A 21 -11.56 -6.02 10.61
N ALA A 22 -10.52 -5.77 9.83
CA ALA A 22 -9.81 -6.79 9.07
C ALA A 22 -8.58 -7.29 9.86
N SER A 23 -8.14 -8.51 9.57
CA SER A 23 -6.91 -9.04 10.19
C SER A 23 -5.68 -8.35 9.60
N SER A 24 -4.90 -7.69 10.46
CA SER A 24 -3.66 -7.00 10.08
C SER A 24 -2.44 -7.82 10.48
N PRO A 25 -1.42 -7.94 9.61
CA PRO A 25 -0.19 -8.69 9.89
C PRO A 25 0.88 -7.84 10.59
N THR A 26 0.56 -6.61 10.99
CA THR A 26 1.51 -5.62 11.48
C THR A 26 0.86 -4.68 12.48
N SER A 27 1.66 -4.08 13.34
CA SER A 27 1.28 -2.97 14.22
C SER A 27 1.86 -1.63 13.75
N ASN A 28 2.54 -1.60 12.59
CA ASN A 28 3.04 -0.36 12.00
C ASN A 28 1.90 0.48 11.42
N ASN A 29 2.05 1.80 11.42
CA ASN A 29 1.12 2.69 10.75
C ASN A 29 1.10 2.42 9.25
N ILE A 30 -0.10 2.27 8.70
CA ILE A 30 -0.34 2.14 7.26
C ILE A 30 -0.89 3.49 6.79
N ASN A 31 -0.13 4.17 5.94
CA ASN A 31 -0.36 5.55 5.54
C ASN A 31 -1.32 5.67 4.36
N ALA A 32 -1.31 4.69 3.44
CA ALA A 32 -2.16 4.69 2.26
C ALA A 32 -2.54 3.28 1.84
N VAL A 33 -3.67 3.18 1.13
CA VAL A 33 -4.18 1.93 0.56
C VAL A 33 -4.71 2.19 -0.84
N THR A 34 -4.50 1.24 -1.75
CA THR A 34 -5.09 1.23 -3.09
C THR A 34 -5.69 -0.14 -3.42
N PHE A 35 -6.49 -0.19 -4.48
CA PHE A 35 -7.09 -1.41 -5.00
C PHE A 35 -6.90 -1.48 -6.51
N GLY A 36 -6.52 -2.65 -7.00
CA GLY A 36 -6.35 -2.90 -8.42
C GLY A 36 -6.13 -4.39 -8.67
N ASN A 37 -6.57 -4.89 -9.83
CA ASN A 37 -6.39 -6.30 -10.20
C ASN A 37 -6.83 -7.28 -9.08
N ASN A 38 -8.03 -7.04 -8.53
CA ASN A 38 -8.62 -7.82 -7.44
C ASN A 38 -7.75 -7.92 -6.17
N THR A 39 -6.85 -6.97 -5.97
CA THR A 39 -5.86 -6.98 -4.89
C THR A 39 -5.84 -5.62 -4.21
N PHE A 40 -5.84 -5.64 -2.88
CA PHE A 40 -5.56 -4.44 -2.10
C PHE A 40 -4.08 -4.40 -1.72
N VAL A 41 -3.49 -3.21 -1.77
CA VAL A 41 -2.12 -2.95 -1.30
C VAL A 41 -2.14 -1.76 -0.37
N GLY A 42 -1.59 -1.95 0.83
CA GLY A 42 -1.37 -0.91 1.83
C GLY A 42 0.12 -0.65 1.99
N VAL A 43 0.49 0.60 2.22
CA VAL A 43 1.88 1.04 2.40
C VAL A 43 2.00 1.93 3.64
N GLY A 44 3.13 1.86 4.33
CA GLY A 44 3.26 2.45 5.65
C GLY A 44 4.67 2.86 6.06
N VAL A 45 4.82 3.10 7.36
CA VAL A 45 6.10 3.47 7.99
C VAL A 45 7.11 2.33 7.89
N SER A 46 8.41 2.68 7.98
CA SER A 46 9.51 1.71 7.96
C SER A 46 9.49 0.76 6.74
N GLY A 47 8.99 1.25 5.60
CA GLY A 47 8.85 0.46 4.38
C GLY A 47 7.79 -0.63 4.44
N ASN A 48 6.87 -0.61 5.41
CA ASN A 48 5.85 -1.64 5.50
C ASN A 48 4.94 -1.64 4.27
N ILE A 49 4.78 -2.82 3.67
CA ILE A 49 3.85 -3.09 2.58
C ILE A 49 3.01 -4.28 2.99
N VAL A 50 1.69 -4.15 2.89
CA VAL A 50 0.74 -5.23 3.17
C VAL A 50 -0.15 -5.45 1.96
N ARG A 51 -0.60 -6.68 1.77
CA ARG A 51 -1.42 -7.08 0.62
C ARG A 51 -2.58 -7.96 1.05
N SER A 52 -3.71 -7.81 0.36
CA SER A 52 -4.86 -8.71 0.50
C SER A 52 -5.40 -9.10 -0.87
N THR A 53 -5.67 -10.40 -1.04
CA THR A 53 -6.30 -10.98 -2.23
C THR A 53 -7.66 -11.61 -1.93
N ASP A 54 -8.19 -11.42 -0.72
CA ASP A 54 -9.44 -12.02 -0.23
C ASP A 54 -10.52 -10.95 0.00
N ASN A 55 -10.53 -9.92 -0.85
CA ASN A 55 -11.36 -8.74 -0.73
C ASN A 55 -11.08 -7.86 0.52
N GLY A 56 -9.90 -7.96 1.13
CA GLY A 56 -9.52 -7.11 2.26
C GLY A 56 -9.96 -7.64 3.62
N SER A 57 -10.36 -8.92 3.74
CA SER A 57 -10.67 -9.52 5.05
C SER A 57 -9.40 -9.86 5.84
N SER A 58 -8.38 -10.37 5.16
CA SER A 58 -7.08 -10.67 5.75
C SER A 58 -5.95 -10.14 4.89
N TRP A 59 -4.85 -9.80 5.54
CA TRP A 59 -3.71 -9.13 4.93
C TRP A 59 -2.42 -9.84 5.34
N ASP A 60 -1.48 -9.90 4.40
CA ASP A 60 -0.15 -10.46 4.59
C ASP A 60 0.92 -9.39 4.39
N ASN A 61 2.05 -9.52 5.10
CA ASN A 61 3.22 -8.68 4.85
C ASN A 61 3.86 -9.05 3.51
N VAL A 62 4.23 -8.03 2.74
CA VAL A 62 5.01 -8.17 1.51
C VAL A 62 6.43 -7.66 1.77
N THR A 63 7.42 -8.35 1.21
CA THR A 63 8.81 -7.92 1.32
C THR A 63 8.98 -6.58 0.60
N SER A 64 9.47 -5.59 1.33
CA SER A 64 9.74 -4.27 0.80
C SER A 64 11.22 -4.14 0.41
N PRO A 65 11.54 -3.51 -0.73
CA PRO A 65 12.92 -3.28 -1.15
C PRO A 65 13.57 -2.10 -0.40
N THR A 66 12.89 -1.52 0.59
CA THR A 66 13.33 -0.34 1.32
C THR A 66 12.84 -0.38 2.77
N ALA A 67 13.54 0.32 3.66
CA ALA A 67 13.09 0.60 5.02
C ALA A 67 12.52 2.02 5.15
N ASN A 68 12.46 2.80 4.06
CA ASN A 68 11.93 4.15 4.07
C ASN A 68 10.39 4.14 4.15
N GLY A 69 9.81 5.08 4.89
CA GLY A 69 8.36 5.24 4.95
C GLY A 69 7.77 5.54 3.57
N ILE A 70 6.69 4.84 3.22
CA ILE A 70 5.93 5.02 1.99
C ILE A 70 4.59 5.67 2.37
N TYR A 71 4.19 6.72 1.66
CA TYR A 71 3.04 7.56 2.01
C TYR A 71 1.94 7.59 0.97
N GLY A 72 2.26 7.30 -0.29
CA GLY A 72 1.28 7.17 -1.35
C GLY A 72 1.43 5.82 -2.04
N VAL A 73 0.31 5.24 -2.46
CA VAL A 73 0.29 4.07 -3.34
C VAL A 73 -0.85 4.21 -4.35
N THR A 74 -0.60 3.78 -5.58
CA THR A 74 -1.60 3.76 -6.65
C THR A 74 -1.46 2.47 -7.46
N PHE A 75 -2.47 2.20 -8.28
CA PHE A 75 -2.47 1.13 -9.25
C PHE A 75 -2.88 1.69 -10.62
N GLY A 76 -2.18 1.27 -11.66
CA GLY A 76 -2.51 1.60 -13.05
C GLY A 76 -1.67 0.74 -14.01
N ASN A 77 -2.23 0.42 -15.18
CA ASN A 77 -1.57 -0.43 -16.19
C ASN A 77 -0.95 -1.71 -15.58
N ASN A 78 -1.75 -2.46 -14.83
CA ASN A 78 -1.36 -3.71 -14.15
C ASN A 78 -0.15 -3.57 -13.19
N THR A 79 0.12 -2.36 -12.70
CA THR A 79 1.30 -2.03 -11.92
C THR A 79 0.91 -1.28 -10.66
N PHE A 80 1.42 -1.71 -9.50
CA PHE A 80 1.35 -0.92 -8.27
C PHE A 80 2.59 -0.02 -8.17
N VAL A 81 2.40 1.23 -7.76
CA VAL A 81 3.49 2.18 -7.51
C VAL A 81 3.31 2.82 -6.14
N GLY A 82 4.33 2.74 -5.31
CA GLY A 82 4.42 3.41 -4.01
C GLY A 82 5.46 4.53 -4.04
N VAL A 83 5.23 5.61 -3.29
CA VAL A 83 6.15 6.74 -3.16
C VAL A 83 6.32 7.18 -1.70
N GLY A 84 7.50 7.70 -1.32
CA GLY A 84 7.69 8.17 0.04
C GLY A 84 8.95 8.96 0.39
N LEU A 85 9.48 8.70 1.60
CA LEU A 85 10.64 9.41 2.17
C LEU A 85 11.84 9.37 1.21
N TYR A 86 12.60 10.47 1.18
CA TYR A 86 13.85 10.60 0.44
C TYR A 86 13.73 10.28 -1.06
N GLY A 87 12.58 10.61 -1.64
CA GLY A 87 12.30 10.34 -3.04
C GLY A 87 12.15 8.86 -3.35
N ASN A 88 11.89 8.00 -2.36
CA ASN A 88 11.74 6.58 -2.61
C ASN A 88 10.52 6.32 -3.52
N ILE A 89 10.73 5.49 -4.54
CA ILE A 89 9.71 4.99 -5.44
C ILE A 89 9.86 3.47 -5.48
N VAL A 90 8.79 2.74 -5.22
CA VAL A 90 8.74 1.28 -5.35
C VAL A 90 7.67 0.87 -6.33
N ARG A 91 7.88 -0.24 -7.03
CA ARG A 91 6.95 -0.72 -8.06
C ARG A 91 6.79 -2.23 -8.00
N SER A 92 5.56 -2.70 -8.22
CA SER A 92 5.25 -4.11 -8.41
C SER A 92 4.53 -4.31 -9.75
N THR A 93 5.01 -5.28 -10.53
CA THR A 93 4.39 -5.76 -11.79
C THR A 93 3.84 -7.17 -11.67
N ASP A 94 3.85 -7.75 -10.45
CA ASP A 94 3.45 -9.13 -10.13
C ASP A 94 2.26 -9.15 -9.16
N ASN A 95 1.34 -8.20 -9.38
CA ASN A 95 0.12 -8.05 -8.60
C ASN A 95 0.36 -7.81 -7.08
N GLY A 96 1.41 -7.07 -6.74
CA GLY A 96 1.76 -6.70 -5.37
C GLY A 96 2.46 -7.81 -4.59
N SER A 97 2.86 -8.91 -5.23
CA SER A 97 3.50 -10.04 -4.54
C SER A 97 4.94 -9.73 -4.17
N SER A 98 5.62 -8.87 -4.93
CA SER A 98 6.93 -8.31 -4.62
C SER A 98 7.07 -6.88 -5.17
N PHE A 99 8.00 -6.10 -4.60
CA PHE A 99 8.27 -4.73 -5.02
C PHE A 99 9.76 -4.52 -5.24
N ASP A 100 10.09 -3.73 -6.27
CA ASP A 100 11.45 -3.29 -6.59
C ASP A 100 11.58 -1.77 -6.45
N ASN A 101 12.78 -1.29 -6.12
CA ASN A 101 13.09 0.13 -6.14
C ASN A 101 13.15 0.66 -7.58
N VAL A 102 12.59 1.85 -7.80
CA VAL A 102 12.72 2.61 -9.04
C VAL A 102 13.61 3.83 -8.79
N THR A 103 14.50 4.14 -9.73
CA THR A 103 15.33 5.34 -9.65
C THR A 103 14.46 6.59 -9.66
N SER A 104 14.59 7.40 -8.61
CA SER A 104 13.92 8.68 -8.51
C SER A 104 14.80 9.80 -9.05
N PRO A 105 14.24 10.78 -9.78
CA PRO A 105 14.97 11.97 -10.21
C PRO A 105 15.19 12.98 -9.07
N THR A 106 14.69 12.69 -7.86
CA THR A 106 14.78 13.59 -6.70
C THR A 106 15.05 12.81 -5.43
N ALA A 107 15.71 13.45 -4.47
CA ALA A 107 15.85 12.93 -3.10
C ALA A 107 14.83 13.56 -2.13
N ASN A 108 13.91 14.38 -2.63
CA ASN A 108 12.88 15.02 -1.80
C ASN A 108 11.73 14.06 -1.51
N HIS A 109 11.09 14.23 -0.37
CA HIS A 109 9.91 13.46 0.03
C HIS A 109 8.77 13.58 -0.99
N LEU A 110 8.19 12.44 -1.36
CA LEU A 110 7.00 12.35 -2.21
C LEU A 110 5.81 11.94 -1.34
N ALA A 111 4.81 12.82 -1.24
CA ALA A 111 3.67 12.63 -0.33
C ALA A 111 2.52 11.81 -0.95
N GLY A 112 2.43 11.76 -2.28
CA GLY A 112 1.30 11.14 -2.97
C GLY A 112 1.62 10.79 -4.41
N VAL A 113 0.85 9.85 -4.94
CA VAL A 113 0.95 9.37 -6.32
C VAL A 113 -0.45 9.01 -6.83
N THR A 114 -0.69 9.23 -8.11
CA THR A 114 -1.91 8.82 -8.81
C THR A 114 -1.54 8.24 -10.17
N GLY A 115 -2.33 7.29 -10.66
CA GLY A 115 -2.28 6.81 -12.02
C GLY A 115 -3.37 7.48 -12.86
N ALA A 116 -3.10 7.70 -14.13
CA ALA A 116 -4.16 7.97 -15.11
C ALA A 116 -4.59 6.63 -15.73
N GLU A 117 -5.89 6.45 -15.90
CA GLU A 117 -6.46 5.44 -16.80
C GLU A 117 -6.56 6.01 -18.22
#